data_AF-I3ZA11-F1
#
_entry.id   AF-I3ZA11-F1
#
_cell.length_a   1.000
_cell.length_b   1.000
_cell.length_c   1.000
_cell.angle_alpha   90.00
_cell.angle_beta   90.00
_cell.angle_gamma   90.00
#
_symmetry.space_group_name_H-M   'P 1'
#
loop_
_entity.id
_entity.type
_entity.pdbx_description
1 polymer ?
#
loop_
_entity_poly.entity_id
_entity_poly.type
_entity_poly.pdbx_seq_one_letter_code
_entity_poly.pdbx_strand_id
1 'polypeptide(L)'
;MKYLILCFSFFIFLSNNSFAQIKIEVNKSGMMGGTFFINIEENESSLLVHLRIKEELKNTTEYQEQMKPLTGKFLELMEIYPRTSDSIKVMIKKIELLREEFTLYSDYRLNVSSTEHSDYFNVIHEITHRSIESLERKEQNKNRIVLDGHFVSVEVFKEDFQKEILVHSPREKSHPEIYALINSTLNIFRENELIPNEPQLKTLGY
;
A
#
# COMPACT_ATOMS: atom_id res chain seq x y z
N MET A 1 44.94 -15.78 -19.31
CA MET A 1 43.66 -15.15 -19.63
C MET A 1 42.88 -14.98 -18.33
N LYS A 2 42.81 -13.75 -17.80
CA LYS A 2 42.03 -13.42 -16.59
C LYS A 2 40.84 -12.60 -17.05
N TYR A 3 39.63 -13.14 -16.89
CA TYR A 3 38.40 -12.40 -17.16
C TYR A 3 38.19 -11.38 -16.03
N LEU A 4 38.31 -10.10 -16.40
CA LEU A 4 37.90 -8.97 -15.60
C LEU A 4 36.37 -8.93 -15.64
N ILE A 5 35.72 -9.49 -14.63
CA ILE A 5 34.27 -9.36 -14.45
C ILE A 5 34.02 -7.91 -14.00
N LEU A 6 33.57 -7.08 -14.94
CA LEU A 6 33.02 -5.76 -14.67
C LEU A 6 31.69 -5.99 -13.92
N CYS A 7 31.73 -5.91 -12.59
CA CYS A 7 30.53 -5.73 -11.79
C CYS A 7 29.95 -4.36 -12.14
N PHE A 8 28.98 -4.35 -13.04
CA PHE A 8 28.15 -3.18 -13.32
C PHE A 8 27.27 -2.97 -12.09
N SER A 9 27.81 -2.26 -11.08
CA SER A 9 27.00 -1.71 -10.01
C SER A 9 26.08 -0.67 -10.64
N PHE A 10 24.81 -1.03 -10.80
CA PHE A 10 23.73 -0.13 -11.17
C PHE A 10 23.49 0.82 -9.98
N PHE A 11 24.41 1.77 -9.78
CA PHE A 11 24.18 2.93 -8.95
C PHE A 11 23.19 3.81 -9.72
N ILE A 12 21.91 3.64 -9.44
CA ILE A 12 20.91 4.66 -9.76
C ILE A 12 21.35 5.88 -8.94
N PHE A 13 21.89 6.88 -9.62
CA PHE A 13 21.99 8.23 -9.09
C PHE A 13 20.56 8.70 -8.78
N LEU A 14 20.10 8.44 -7.56
CA LEU A 14 18.97 9.16 -6.99
C LEU A 14 19.46 10.60 -6.82
N SER A 15 18.99 11.48 -7.69
CA SER A 15 19.03 12.91 -7.44
C SER A 15 18.47 13.17 -6.04
N ASN A 16 19.24 13.87 -5.21
CA ASN A 16 18.81 14.41 -3.91
C ASN A 16 17.64 15.38 -4.15
N ASN A 17 16.44 14.82 -4.19
CA ASN A 17 15.20 15.57 -4.25
C ASN A 17 14.60 15.50 -2.84
N SER A 18 14.61 16.63 -2.14
CA SER A 18 14.08 16.82 -0.78
C SER A 18 12.58 16.60 -0.60
N PHE A 19 11.94 16.02 -1.60
CA PHE A 19 10.51 15.84 -1.71
C PHE A 19 10.04 14.63 -0.91
N ALA A 20 8.87 14.76 -0.29
CA ALA A 20 8.28 13.64 0.43
C ALA A 20 7.73 12.59 -0.56
N GLN A 21 7.97 11.31 -0.26
CA GLN A 21 7.27 10.19 -0.88
C GLN A 21 6.32 9.58 0.14
N ILE A 22 5.03 9.47 -0.21
CA ILE A 22 4.02 8.81 0.63
C ILE A 22 3.55 7.55 -0.10
N LYS A 23 3.70 6.40 0.55
CA LYS A 23 3.15 5.12 0.10
C LYS A 23 2.00 4.72 0.99
N ILE A 24 0.87 4.37 0.40
CA ILE A 24 -0.32 3.91 1.10
C ILE A 24 -0.65 2.53 0.56
N GLU A 25 -0.75 1.57 1.46
CA GLU A 25 -1.18 0.23 1.13
C GLU A 25 -2.41 -0.14 1.96
N VAL A 26 -3.50 -0.46 1.27
CA VAL A 26 -4.76 -0.82 1.90
C VAL A 26 -4.94 -2.32 1.82
N ASN A 27 -4.80 -2.99 2.96
CA ASN A 27 -4.85 -4.44 3.07
C ASN A 27 -6.14 -4.90 3.76
N LYS A 28 -6.60 -6.10 3.39
CA LYS A 28 -7.72 -6.77 4.04
C LYS A 28 -7.19 -7.96 4.82
N SER A 29 -7.50 -8.06 6.10
CA SER A 29 -7.06 -9.17 6.94
C SER A 29 -7.55 -10.50 6.36
N GLY A 30 -6.60 -11.39 6.09
CA GLY A 30 -6.79 -12.62 5.31
C GLY A 30 -5.70 -12.71 4.25
N MET A 31 -5.44 -13.89 3.69
CA MET A 31 -4.34 -14.12 2.72
C MET A 31 -4.45 -13.30 1.42
N MET A 32 -5.46 -12.44 1.27
CA MET A 32 -5.70 -11.62 0.09
C MET A 32 -4.95 -10.29 0.24
N GLY A 33 -3.80 -10.18 -0.43
CA GLY A 33 -2.99 -8.94 -0.46
C GLY A 33 -3.76 -7.70 -0.93
N GLY A 34 -3.11 -6.54 -0.80
CA GLY A 34 -3.64 -5.18 -0.92
C GLY A 34 -4.73 -4.96 -1.97
N THR A 35 -5.77 -4.23 -1.57
CA THR A 35 -6.90 -3.83 -2.42
C THR A 35 -6.49 -2.76 -3.43
N PHE A 36 -5.69 -1.79 -2.98
CA PHE A 36 -5.05 -0.80 -3.83
C PHE A 36 -3.81 -0.22 -3.14
N PHE A 37 -2.95 0.36 -3.96
CA PHE A 37 -1.72 1.02 -3.56
C PHE A 37 -1.71 2.44 -4.13
N ILE A 38 -1.29 3.42 -3.32
CA ILE A 38 -1.09 4.80 -3.74
C ILE A 38 0.37 5.17 -3.45
N ASN A 39 1.07 5.70 -4.44
CA ASN A 39 2.36 6.35 -4.27
C ASN A 39 2.23 7.81 -4.68
N ILE A 40 2.61 8.71 -3.78
CA ILE A 40 2.58 10.16 -3.98
C ILE A 40 4.02 10.62 -3.92
N GLU A 41 4.50 11.20 -5.01
CA GLU A 41 5.83 11.81 -5.11
C GLU A 41 5.66 13.32 -5.26
N GLU A 42 6.20 14.06 -4.30
CA GLU A 42 6.19 15.51 -4.35
C GLU A 42 7.24 16.03 -5.34
N ASN A 43 6.90 17.11 -6.04
CA ASN A 43 7.77 17.91 -6.89
C ASN A 43 7.55 19.40 -6.53
N GLU A 44 8.35 20.32 -7.06
CA GLU A 44 8.37 21.74 -6.65
C GLU A 44 6.99 22.43 -6.51
N SER A 45 6.04 22.12 -7.39
CA SER A 45 4.70 22.72 -7.40
C SER A 45 3.56 21.73 -7.68
N SER A 46 3.88 20.44 -7.75
CA SER A 46 2.96 19.40 -8.20
C SER A 46 3.23 18.08 -7.49
N LEU A 47 2.25 17.17 -7.52
CA LEU A 47 2.38 15.83 -6.98
C LEU A 47 2.17 14.82 -8.11
N LEU A 48 3.12 13.92 -8.31
CA LEU A 48 2.90 12.75 -9.13
C LEU A 48 2.23 11.68 -8.26
N VAL A 49 0.97 11.37 -8.57
CA VAL A 49 0.20 10.34 -7.86
C VAL A 49 0.07 9.11 -8.76
N HIS A 50 0.52 7.96 -8.26
CA HIS A 50 0.38 6.66 -8.90
C HIS A 50 -0.56 5.79 -8.07
N LEU A 51 -1.73 5.48 -8.62
CA LEU A 51 -2.73 4.58 -8.04
C LEU A 51 -2.68 3.22 -8.75
N ARG A 52 -2.59 2.13 -7.99
CA ARG A 52 -2.69 0.76 -8.48
C ARG A 52 -3.87 0.08 -7.80
N ILE A 53 -4.84 -0.40 -8.56
CA ILE A 53 -6.02 -1.09 -8.02
C ILE A 53 -5.89 -2.57 -8.37
N LYS A 54 -6.08 -3.44 -7.38
CA LYS A 54 -6.10 -4.88 -7.58
C LYS A 54 -7.41 -5.29 -8.26
N GLU A 55 -7.32 -5.99 -9.37
CA GLU A 55 -8.48 -6.50 -10.09
C GLU A 55 -8.74 -7.98 -9.75
N GLU A 56 -7.93 -8.86 -10.32
CA GLU A 56 -8.15 -10.31 -10.26
C GLU A 56 -6.82 -11.05 -10.10
N LEU A 57 -6.87 -12.21 -9.45
CA LEU A 57 -5.78 -13.16 -9.46
C LEU A 57 -5.90 -14.05 -10.70
N LYS A 58 -4.90 -14.03 -11.58
CA LYS A 58 -4.87 -14.92 -12.76
C LYS A 58 -4.93 -16.37 -12.31
N ASN A 59 -6.05 -17.02 -12.59
CA ASN A 59 -6.23 -18.43 -12.29
C ASN A 59 -5.73 -19.31 -13.45
N THR A 60 -4.44 -19.19 -13.78
CA THR A 60 -3.80 -20.01 -14.82
C THR A 60 -3.40 -21.38 -14.29
N THR A 61 -3.22 -22.35 -15.19
CA THR A 61 -2.65 -23.67 -14.82
C THR A 61 -1.29 -23.51 -14.14
N GLU A 62 -0.46 -22.61 -14.65
CA GLU A 62 0.84 -22.28 -14.07
C GLU A 62 0.73 -21.80 -12.62
N TYR A 63 -0.19 -20.86 -12.33
CA TYR A 63 -0.44 -20.41 -10.97
C TYR A 63 -0.86 -21.57 -10.06
N GLN A 64 -1.76 -22.44 -10.52
CA GLN A 64 -2.22 -23.59 -9.74
C GLN A 64 -1.11 -24.59 -9.46
N GLU A 65 -0.27 -24.89 -10.45
CA GLU A 65 0.88 -25.80 -10.33
C GLU A 65 1.93 -25.28 -9.35
N GLN A 66 2.19 -23.97 -9.34
CA GLN A 66 3.11 -23.33 -8.39
C GLN A 66 2.51 -23.18 -6.98
N MET A 67 1.22 -22.85 -6.87
CA MET A 67 0.55 -22.59 -5.59
C MET A 67 0.27 -23.87 -4.79
N LYS A 68 -0.07 -24.97 -5.47
CA LYS A 68 -0.42 -26.25 -4.85
C LYS A 68 0.67 -26.79 -3.89
N PRO A 69 1.95 -26.90 -4.29
CA PRO A 69 3.00 -27.40 -3.38
C PRO A 69 3.27 -26.42 -2.22
N LEU A 70 3.17 -25.10 -2.45
CA LEU A 70 3.34 -24.10 -1.39
C LEU A 70 2.24 -24.21 -0.32
N THR A 71 0.99 -24.38 -0.77
CA THR A 71 -0.16 -24.54 0.11
C THR A 71 -0.08 -25.86 0.88
N GLY A 72 0.30 -26.96 0.21
CA GLY A 72 0.49 -28.25 0.87
C GLY A 72 1.54 -28.19 1.98
N LYS A 73 2.70 -27.59 1.69
CA LYS A 73 3.77 -27.40 2.68
C LYS A 73 3.37 -26.47 3.82
N PHE A 74 2.60 -25.42 3.54
CA PHE A 74 2.08 -24.52 4.56
C PHE A 74 1.15 -25.26 5.54
N LEU A 75 0.24 -26.09 5.03
CA LEU A 75 -0.66 -26.88 5.86
C LEU A 75 0.10 -27.87 6.76
N GLU A 76 1.10 -28.57 6.21
CA GLU A 76 1.97 -29.47 6.98
C GLU A 76 2.70 -28.73 8.11
N LEU A 77 3.26 -27.55 7.83
CA LEU A 77 3.96 -26.76 8.85
C LEU A 77 3.02 -26.23 9.94
N MET A 78 1.76 -25.93 9.59
CA MET A 78 0.75 -25.48 10.54
C MET A 78 0.30 -26.59 11.52
N GLU A 79 0.43 -27.86 11.14
CA GLU A 79 0.17 -29.00 12.02
C GLU A 79 1.34 -29.25 12.99
N ILE A 80 2.57 -28.98 12.55
CA ILE A 80 3.79 -29.30 13.31
C ILE A 80 4.22 -28.14 14.21
N TYR A 81 4.06 -26.89 13.75
CA TYR A 81 4.59 -25.71 14.41
C TYR A 81 3.49 -24.74 14.87
N PRO A 82 3.71 -24.01 15.98
CA PRO A 82 2.86 -22.88 16.33
C PRO A 82 2.83 -21.86 15.20
N ARG A 83 1.67 -21.23 14.96
CA ARG A 83 1.46 -20.22 13.89
C ARG A 83 2.48 -19.09 13.88
N THR A 84 3.15 -18.84 15.01
CA THR A 84 4.16 -17.79 15.20
C THR A 84 5.58 -18.19 14.75
N SER A 85 5.78 -19.45 14.33
CA SER A 85 7.06 -19.97 13.84
C SER A 85 7.54 -19.20 12.62
N ASP A 86 8.84 -18.87 12.59
CA ASP A 86 9.45 -18.19 11.44
C ASP A 86 9.35 -19.01 10.15
N SER A 87 9.29 -20.35 10.25
CA SER A 87 9.04 -21.21 9.09
C SER A 87 7.66 -20.97 8.47
N ILE A 88 6.64 -20.73 9.31
CA ILE A 88 5.29 -20.41 8.85
C ILE A 88 5.26 -19.01 8.23
N LYS A 89 5.92 -18.02 8.85
CA LYS A 89 6.03 -16.66 8.30
C LYS A 89 6.70 -16.64 6.92
N VAL A 90 7.80 -17.37 6.75
CA VAL A 90 8.51 -17.49 5.47
C VAL A 90 7.61 -18.11 4.40
N MET A 91 6.82 -19.13 4.76
CA MET A 91 5.88 -19.74 3.81
C MET A 91 4.73 -18.81 3.43
N ILE A 92 4.17 -18.07 4.39
CA ILE A 92 3.17 -17.03 4.11
C ILE A 92 3.72 -16.03 3.10
N LYS A 93 4.93 -15.51 3.35
CA LYS A 93 5.57 -14.56 2.44
C LYS A 93 5.79 -15.12 1.03
N LYS A 94 6.15 -16.39 0.90
CA LYS A 94 6.28 -17.03 -0.42
C LYS A 94 4.95 -17.13 -1.15
N ILE A 95 3.89 -17.50 -0.43
CA ILE A 95 2.53 -17.54 -0.99
C ILE A 95 2.09 -16.14 -1.41
N GLU A 96 2.35 -15.12 -0.61
CA GLU A 96 2.03 -13.72 -0.91
C GLU A 96 2.76 -13.25 -2.18
N LEU A 97 4.07 -13.47 -2.29
CA LEU A 97 4.85 -13.11 -3.47
C LEU A 97 4.33 -13.80 -4.75
N LEU A 98 4.02 -15.10 -4.68
CA LEU A 98 3.45 -15.81 -5.82
C LEU A 98 2.07 -15.25 -6.19
N ARG A 99 1.24 -14.90 -5.20
CA ARG A 99 -0.05 -14.26 -5.47
C ARG A 99 0.13 -12.90 -6.13
N GLU A 100 1.07 -12.09 -5.68
CA GLU A 100 1.36 -10.78 -6.25
C GLU A 100 1.79 -10.89 -7.72
N GLU A 101 2.67 -11.83 -8.04
CA GLU A 101 3.13 -12.09 -9.42
C GLU A 101 1.99 -12.39 -10.39
N PHE A 102 1.01 -13.17 -9.94
CA PHE A 102 -0.15 -13.55 -10.74
C PHE A 102 -1.34 -12.60 -10.56
N THR A 103 -1.23 -11.54 -9.77
CA THR A 103 -2.30 -10.55 -9.59
C THR A 103 -2.28 -9.52 -10.73
N LEU A 104 -3.44 -9.29 -11.33
CA LEU A 104 -3.68 -8.19 -12.25
C LEU A 104 -3.96 -6.90 -11.48
N TYR A 105 -3.33 -5.83 -11.93
CA TYR A 105 -3.53 -4.48 -11.42
C TYR A 105 -3.91 -3.56 -12.56
N SER A 106 -4.90 -2.70 -12.32
CA SER A 106 -5.06 -1.47 -13.10
C SER A 106 -4.10 -0.43 -12.55
N ASP A 107 -3.37 0.24 -13.43
CA ASP A 107 -2.35 1.22 -13.08
C ASP A 107 -2.72 2.60 -13.65
N TYR A 108 -2.84 3.59 -12.76
CA TYR A 108 -3.22 4.96 -13.11
C TYR A 108 -2.20 5.95 -12.57
N ARG A 109 -1.85 6.96 -13.37
CA ARG A 109 -0.93 8.02 -12.97
C ARG A 109 -1.51 9.37 -13.32
N LEU A 110 -1.35 10.32 -12.41
CA LEU A 110 -1.80 11.69 -12.62
C LEU A 110 -0.82 12.66 -11.99
N ASN A 111 -0.62 13.80 -12.65
CA ASN A 111 0.08 14.93 -12.08
C ASN A 111 -0.93 15.92 -11.50
N VAL A 112 -0.82 16.25 -10.22
CA VAL A 112 -1.78 17.06 -9.48
C VAL A 112 -1.14 18.41 -9.15
N SER A 113 -1.75 19.50 -9.64
CA SER A 113 -1.28 20.85 -9.36
C SER A 113 -1.75 21.36 -8.00
N SER A 114 -0.87 22.04 -7.28
CA SER A 114 -1.20 22.74 -6.02
C SER A 114 -2.27 23.83 -6.18
N THR A 115 -2.37 24.42 -7.37
CA THR A 115 -3.34 25.49 -7.65
C THR A 115 -4.78 24.98 -7.74
N GLU A 116 -4.96 23.73 -8.18
CA GLU A 116 -6.27 23.10 -8.39
C GLU A 116 -6.72 22.30 -7.17
N HIS A 117 -5.78 21.73 -6.42
CA HIS A 117 -6.06 20.81 -5.32
C HIS A 117 -5.36 21.20 -4.02
N SER A 118 -5.44 22.47 -3.62
CA SER A 118 -4.78 23.00 -2.40
C SER A 118 -5.13 22.22 -1.12
N ASP A 119 -6.39 21.81 -0.97
CA ASP A 119 -6.83 21.00 0.19
C ASP A 119 -6.14 19.63 0.25
N TYR A 120 -5.86 19.02 -0.91
CA TYR A 120 -5.14 17.74 -0.97
C TYR A 120 -3.67 17.90 -0.54
N PHE A 121 -3.03 18.99 -0.95
CA PHE A 121 -1.68 19.33 -0.47
C PHE A 121 -1.66 19.58 1.04
N ASN A 122 -2.68 20.23 1.60
CA ASN A 122 -2.81 20.42 3.04
C ASN A 122 -2.90 19.07 3.77
N VAL A 123 -3.67 18.11 3.26
CA VAL A 123 -3.75 16.76 3.85
C VAL A 123 -2.39 16.06 3.83
N ILE A 124 -1.66 16.13 2.72
CA ILE A 124 -0.31 15.57 2.61
C ILE A 124 0.65 16.24 3.60
N HIS A 125 0.59 17.57 3.72
CA HIS A 125 1.38 18.33 4.67
C HIS A 125 1.11 17.88 6.11
N GLU A 126 -0.16 17.76 6.51
CA GLU A 126 -0.57 17.27 7.83
C GLU A 126 -0.06 15.85 8.10
N ILE A 127 -0.24 14.95 7.15
CA ILE A 127 0.26 13.57 7.25
C ILE A 127 1.77 13.54 7.37
N THR A 128 2.50 14.45 6.70
CA THR A 128 3.97 14.51 6.70
C THR A 128 4.53 15.07 8.02
N HIS A 129 3.87 16.05 8.64
CA HIS A 129 4.40 16.75 9.82
C HIS A 129 3.89 16.23 11.17
N ARG A 130 2.73 15.57 11.21
CA ARG A 130 2.21 15.00 12.47
C ARG A 130 2.99 13.78 12.94
N SER A 131 3.02 13.59 14.27
CA SER A 131 3.61 12.42 14.90
C SER A 131 2.79 11.14 14.62
N ILE A 132 3.46 9.99 14.70
CA ILE A 132 2.82 8.68 14.49
C ILE A 132 1.70 8.48 15.51
N GLU A 133 1.93 8.80 16.78
CA GLU A 133 0.95 8.64 17.86
C GLU A 133 -0.31 9.47 17.62
N SER A 134 -0.15 10.68 17.09
CA SER A 134 -1.27 11.55 16.73
C SER A 134 -2.08 11.04 15.54
N LEU A 135 -1.45 10.34 14.60
CA LEU A 135 -2.09 9.80 13.40
C LEU A 135 -2.76 8.46 13.66
N GLU A 136 -2.11 7.59 14.44
CA GLU A 136 -2.66 6.28 14.81
C GLU A 136 -3.75 6.35 15.88
N ARG A 137 -3.73 7.38 16.73
CA ARG A 137 -4.76 7.63 17.76
C ARG A 137 -5.03 6.38 18.63
N LYS A 138 -3.97 5.65 18.97
CA LYS A 138 -4.04 4.34 19.66
C LYS A 138 -4.86 4.39 20.94
N GLU A 139 -4.69 5.44 21.75
CA GLU A 139 -5.44 5.59 23.01
C GLU A 139 -6.92 5.92 22.78
N GLN A 140 -7.22 6.83 21.86
CA GLN A 140 -8.60 7.20 21.51
C GLN A 140 -9.36 6.02 20.90
N ASN A 141 -8.66 5.14 20.17
CA ASN A 141 -9.23 3.98 19.50
C ASN A 141 -9.05 2.66 20.28
N LYS A 142 -8.53 2.69 21.51
CA LYS A 142 -8.18 1.47 22.27
C LYS A 142 -9.33 0.50 22.48
N ASN A 143 -10.55 1.02 22.65
CA ASN A 143 -11.76 0.22 22.88
C ASN A 143 -12.59 0.00 21.60
N ARG A 144 -12.06 0.39 20.44
CA ARG A 144 -12.77 0.26 19.18
C ARG A 144 -12.66 -1.17 18.68
N ILE A 145 -13.79 -1.83 18.49
CA ILE A 145 -13.86 -3.15 17.85
C ILE A 145 -14.02 -2.94 16.34
N VAL A 146 -13.11 -3.52 15.56
CA VAL A 146 -13.07 -3.44 14.09
C VAL A 146 -13.29 -4.85 13.54
N LEU A 147 -14.36 -5.03 12.75
CA LEU A 147 -14.79 -6.35 12.25
C LEU A 147 -14.65 -6.52 10.73
N ASP A 148 -14.41 -5.43 9.99
CA ASP A 148 -14.24 -5.42 8.53
C ASP A 148 -12.83 -5.88 8.11
N GLY A 149 -11.87 -5.86 9.03
CA GLY A 149 -10.55 -6.44 8.84
C GLY A 149 -9.60 -5.60 7.99
N HIS A 150 -10.00 -4.40 7.57
CA HIS A 150 -9.12 -3.55 6.77
C HIS A 150 -8.05 -2.90 7.65
N PHE A 151 -6.84 -2.85 7.13
CA PHE A 151 -5.77 -2.06 7.71
C PHE A 151 -5.08 -1.27 6.61
N VAL A 152 -4.61 -0.08 6.96
CA VAL A 152 -3.89 0.80 6.06
C VAL A 152 -2.52 1.01 6.66
N SER A 153 -1.50 0.70 5.86
CA SER A 153 -0.12 1.13 6.13
C SER A 153 0.13 2.41 5.34
N VAL A 154 0.65 3.43 6.02
CA VAL A 154 1.15 4.65 5.37
C VAL A 154 2.62 4.80 5.73
N GLU A 155 3.48 4.74 4.72
CA GLU A 155 4.90 5.01 4.84
C GLU A 155 5.19 6.39 4.26
N VAL A 156 5.87 7.24 5.02
CA VAL A 156 6.35 8.54 4.56
C VAL A 156 7.87 8.54 4.58
N PHE A 157 8.48 8.86 3.45
CA PHE A 157 9.91 8.99 3.27
C PHE A 157 10.25 10.44 2.92
N LYS A 158 11.22 11.01 3.62
CA LYS A 158 11.89 12.27 3.28
C LYS A 158 13.36 12.13 3.65
N GLU A 159 14.24 12.96 3.05
CA GLU A 159 15.71 12.82 3.15
C GLU A 159 16.24 12.30 4.49
N ASP A 160 15.83 12.94 5.60
CA ASP A 160 16.31 12.61 6.94
C ASP A 160 15.28 11.91 7.84
N PHE A 161 14.11 11.56 7.32
CA PHE A 161 13.08 10.90 8.13
C PHE A 161 12.29 9.84 7.36
N GLN A 162 12.01 8.75 8.07
CA GLN A 162 11.03 7.75 7.67
C GLN A 162 10.03 7.58 8.81
N LYS A 163 8.75 7.47 8.47
CA LYS A 163 7.73 7.03 9.42
C LYS A 163 6.77 6.03 8.79
N GLU A 164 6.32 5.11 9.62
CA GLU A 164 5.34 4.09 9.28
C GLU A 164 4.14 4.27 10.22
N ILE A 165 2.95 4.33 9.65
CA ILE A 165 1.70 4.53 10.35
C ILE A 165 0.80 3.34 10.03
N LEU A 166 0.37 2.61 11.06
CA LEU A 166 -0.51 1.46 10.88
C LEU A 166 -1.87 1.72 11.54
N VAL A 167 -2.93 1.79 10.72
CA VAL A 167 -4.29 2.06 11.21
C VAL A 167 -5.29 1.01 10.76
N HIS A 168 -6.21 0.65 11.66
CA HIS A 168 -7.30 -0.25 11.35
C HIS A 168 -8.53 0.53 10.86
N SER A 169 -8.97 0.22 9.64
CA SER A 169 -10.16 0.73 8.96
C SER A 169 -10.38 2.23 9.18
N PRO A 170 -9.54 3.11 8.62
CA PRO A 170 -9.65 4.56 8.83
C PRO A 170 -11.00 5.09 8.36
N ARG A 171 -11.61 5.95 9.18
CA ARG A 171 -12.88 6.63 8.93
C ARG A 171 -12.74 8.10 9.31
N GLU A 172 -13.62 8.95 8.78
CA GLU A 172 -13.67 10.39 9.04
C GLU A 172 -13.56 10.72 10.54
N LYS A 173 -14.26 10.00 11.42
CA LYS A 173 -14.23 10.26 12.86
C LYS A 173 -13.03 9.64 13.59
N SER A 174 -12.49 8.54 13.09
CA SER A 174 -11.45 7.77 13.80
C SER A 174 -10.03 8.18 13.41
N HIS A 175 -9.81 8.42 12.12
CA HIS A 175 -8.52 8.77 11.51
C HIS A 175 -8.78 9.76 10.34
N PRO A 176 -9.27 10.98 10.63
CA PRO A 176 -9.73 11.92 9.59
C PRO A 176 -8.66 12.22 8.55
N GLU A 177 -7.40 12.34 8.95
CA GLU A 177 -6.30 12.71 8.06
C GLU A 177 -6.00 11.58 7.05
N ILE A 178 -5.92 10.32 7.53
CA ILE A 178 -5.70 9.15 6.67
C ILE A 178 -6.91 8.91 5.76
N TYR A 179 -8.12 9.07 6.31
CA TYR A 179 -9.37 8.95 5.55
C TYR A 179 -9.46 10.00 4.44
N ALA A 180 -9.15 11.27 4.77
CA ALA A 180 -9.12 12.36 3.80
C ALA A 180 -8.06 12.11 2.72
N LEU A 181 -6.87 11.62 3.07
CA LEU A 181 -5.82 11.34 2.10
C LEU A 181 -6.27 10.32 1.04
N ILE A 182 -6.84 9.20 1.50
CA ILE A 182 -7.35 8.14 0.61
C ILE A 182 -8.49 8.67 -0.25
N ASN A 183 -9.49 9.29 0.36
CA ASN A 183 -10.68 9.75 -0.37
C ASN A 183 -10.39 10.86 -1.35
N SER A 184 -9.60 11.87 -0.95
CA SER A 184 -9.20 12.94 -1.84
C SER A 184 -8.39 12.39 -3.01
N THR A 185 -7.49 11.43 -2.78
CA THR A 185 -6.78 10.76 -3.88
C THR A 185 -7.75 10.12 -4.86
N LEU A 186 -8.66 9.26 -4.38
CA LEU A 186 -9.62 8.57 -5.24
C LEU A 186 -10.55 9.55 -5.98
N ASN A 187 -10.97 10.62 -5.32
CA ASN A 187 -11.81 11.65 -5.95
C ASN A 187 -11.09 12.37 -7.07
N ILE A 188 -9.81 12.72 -6.90
CA ILE A 188 -9.01 13.31 -7.98
C ILE A 188 -8.97 12.39 -9.21
N PHE A 189 -8.78 11.08 -9.03
CA PHE A 189 -8.82 10.13 -10.16
C PHE A 189 -10.22 10.01 -10.81
N ARG A 190 -11.30 10.13 -10.02
CA ARG A 190 -12.68 10.12 -10.51
C ARG A 190 -13.02 11.38 -11.32
N GLU A 191 -12.64 12.55 -10.81
CA GLU A 191 -12.82 13.85 -11.47
C GLU A 191 -12.11 13.90 -12.83
N ASN A 192 -11.01 13.16 -12.98
CA ASN A 192 -10.26 13.00 -14.23
C ASN A 192 -10.75 11.80 -15.07
N GLU A 193 -11.87 11.17 -14.71
CA GLU A 193 -12.48 10.03 -15.41
C GLU A 193 -11.54 8.81 -15.57
N LEU A 194 -10.48 8.71 -14.75
CA LEU A 194 -9.51 7.61 -14.80
C LEU A 194 -10.04 6.35 -14.10
N ILE A 195 -10.90 6.53 -13.10
CA ILE A 195 -11.59 5.44 -12.40
C ILE A 195 -13.10 5.74 -12.33
N PRO A 196 -13.96 4.71 -12.19
CA PRO A 196 -15.41 4.91 -12.16
C PRO A 196 -15.89 5.85 -11.03
N ASN A 197 -16.84 6.73 -11.37
CA ASN A 197 -17.46 7.70 -10.45
C ASN A 197 -18.32 7.03 -9.37
N GLU A 198 -18.92 5.87 -9.67
CA GLU A 198 -19.59 5.07 -8.66
C GLU A 198 -18.57 4.22 -7.90
N PRO A 199 -18.72 4.06 -6.58
CA PRO A 199 -18.05 2.99 -5.87
C PRO A 199 -18.64 1.67 -6.36
N GLN A 200 -18.06 1.09 -7.42
CA GLN A 200 -18.09 -0.37 -7.61
C GLN A 200 -17.40 -1.08 -6.40
N LEU A 201 -16.80 -0.29 -5.51
CA LEU A 201 -16.38 -0.60 -4.13
C LEU A 201 -17.53 -0.87 -3.14
N LYS A 202 -18.79 -1.10 -3.56
CA LYS A 202 -19.82 -1.67 -2.66
C LYS A 202 -19.40 -3.02 -2.06
N THR A 203 -18.44 -3.71 -2.66
CA THR A 203 -17.81 -4.93 -2.14
C THR A 203 -16.60 -4.66 -1.22
N LEU A 204 -16.17 -3.41 -1.07
CA LEU A 204 -14.95 -3.02 -0.35
C LEU A 204 -15.17 -2.15 0.90
N GLY A 205 -16.41 -1.79 1.22
CA GLY A 205 -16.76 -1.30 2.57
C GLY A 205 -15.98 -0.07 3.02
N TYR A 206 -16.03 1.00 2.20
CA TYR A 206 -15.67 2.35 2.60
C TYR A 206 -16.91 3.24 2.56
#